data_AF-A0A812IZE6-F1
#
_entry.id   AF-A0A812IZE6-F1
#
_cell.length_a   1.000
_cell.length_b   1.000
_cell.length_c   1.000
_cell.angle_alpha   90.00
_cell.angle_beta   90.00
_cell.angle_gamma   90.00
#
_symmetry.space_group_name_H-M   'P 1'
#
loop_
_entity.id
_entity.type
_entity.pdbx_description
1 polymer ?
#
loop_
_entity_poly.entity_id
_entity_poly.type
_entity_poly.pdbx_seq_one_letter_code
_entity_poly.pdbx_strand_id
1 'polypeptide(L)'
;MSARIAALELRPNHSGPSHSGERRSSHSIWKGSSDEPGSNKHSVLSNYTNNSANSATPTATATTIQVEVEETEEMEEISVSFEESAWSIPMVIGLVRAGRFDMAYAVVLLLVNCAMQIMFALILLDDGFMGDDFAMQKLNAQIWRTSVAHDYKYMDLAETSLVTRVCNGDGALILSTKQASLVEQINMYLKMDTDQFMPDDFGPGVLLCMLCILLWSLCVYKEFRHIWLAVAGAVNIPRSRRTNFTEGTFHQISWGRFCVFLATNFTRVAVASVLLVAGILWLARTTSISELMLNAVALNAILDVDEFLFNGLTPMKFQHAIQSLSPLTIKYSRRRSEWESSVQCLLLIGTIVVPYMLLVKPFGETMVEVKELLCGGNQTFVVHHNSDTQLTYGLITRGGRGNSENLSISEIAATSLP
;
A
#
# COMPACT_ATOMS: atom_id res chain seq x y z
N MET A 1 -4.92 30.80 -24.64
CA MET A 1 -3.74 31.45 -24.01
C MET A 1 -2.55 30.55 -24.25
N SER A 2 -1.67 30.97 -25.16
CA SER A 2 -0.59 30.16 -25.72
C SER A 2 0.62 30.07 -24.79
N ALA A 3 1.02 28.86 -24.45
CA ALA A 3 2.30 28.59 -23.80
C ALA A 3 3.36 28.25 -24.86
N ARG A 4 4.38 29.10 -24.96
CA ARG A 4 5.58 28.88 -25.78
C ARG A 4 6.54 27.98 -25.00
N ILE A 5 6.87 26.83 -25.58
CA ILE A 5 7.95 25.95 -25.14
C ILE A 5 9.23 26.43 -25.84
N ALA A 6 10.22 26.84 -25.04
CA ALA A 6 11.57 27.16 -25.51
C ALA A 6 12.42 25.89 -25.53
N ALA A 7 12.96 25.57 -26.70
CA ALA A 7 13.91 24.50 -26.95
C ALA A 7 15.29 24.86 -26.35
N LEU A 8 15.90 23.90 -25.67
CA LEU A 8 17.30 23.98 -25.23
C LEU A 8 18.17 23.12 -26.16
N GLU A 9 19.21 23.78 -26.63
CA GLU A 9 20.13 23.43 -27.70
C GLU A 9 21.17 22.40 -27.21
N LEU A 10 21.23 21.23 -27.85
CA LEU A 10 22.30 20.25 -27.65
C LEU A 10 23.47 20.57 -28.58
N ARG A 11 24.64 20.89 -28.01
CA ARG A 11 25.92 20.89 -28.72
C ARG A 11 26.74 19.64 -28.34
N PRO A 12 27.28 18.89 -29.32
CA PRO A 12 28.19 17.79 -29.05
C PRO A 12 29.62 18.31 -28.97
N ASN A 13 30.47 17.73 -28.11
CA ASN A 13 31.91 17.79 -28.37
C ASN A 13 32.73 16.67 -27.69
N HIS A 14 33.46 15.98 -28.57
CA HIS A 14 34.81 15.41 -28.47
C HIS A 14 35.24 14.41 -27.37
N SER A 15 35.40 13.18 -27.86
CA SER A 15 36.45 12.16 -27.66
C SER A 15 37.79 12.51 -26.96
N GLY A 16 38.09 11.73 -25.90
CA GLY A 16 39.37 11.05 -25.59
C GLY A 16 40.34 11.73 -24.60
N PRO A 17 41.34 11.02 -24.01
CA PRO A 17 41.50 9.59 -23.74
C PRO A 17 41.81 9.23 -22.25
N SER A 18 41.67 7.94 -21.95
CA SER A 18 42.27 7.13 -20.87
C SER A 18 43.17 7.79 -19.81
N HIS A 19 42.76 7.66 -18.53
CA HIS A 19 43.70 7.45 -17.42
C HIS A 19 43.10 6.54 -16.34
N SER A 20 43.77 5.42 -16.15
CA SER A 20 43.60 4.44 -15.07
C SER A 20 43.92 5.07 -13.71
N GLY A 21 42.96 4.99 -12.78
CA GLY A 21 43.11 5.46 -11.41
C GLY A 21 42.08 4.78 -10.51
N GLU A 22 42.37 3.54 -10.15
CA GLU A 22 41.57 2.68 -9.28
C GLU A 22 41.57 3.25 -7.84
N ARG A 23 40.56 4.07 -7.51
CA ARG A 23 40.24 4.49 -6.15
C ARG A 23 39.03 3.71 -5.65
N ARG A 24 39.33 2.71 -4.84
CA ARG A 24 38.40 1.90 -4.04
C ARG A 24 37.74 2.79 -2.98
N SER A 25 36.55 3.32 -3.27
CA SER A 25 35.69 3.96 -2.27
C SER A 25 34.80 2.91 -1.63
N SER A 26 35.19 2.47 -0.43
CA SER A 26 34.38 1.63 0.45
C SER A 26 33.10 2.38 0.84
N HIS A 27 31.96 1.90 0.35
CA HIS A 27 30.66 2.31 0.85
C HIS A 27 30.50 1.83 2.31
N SER A 28 30.27 2.79 3.19
CA SER A 28 29.93 2.59 4.59
C SER A 28 28.56 1.91 4.70
N ILE A 29 28.61 0.62 5.05
CA ILE A 29 27.48 -0.18 5.50
C ILE A 29 26.95 0.44 6.81
N TRP A 30 25.63 0.65 6.86
CA TRP A 30 24.88 0.96 8.06
C TRP A 30 25.19 -0.07 9.16
N LYS A 31 25.92 0.38 10.18
CA LYS A 31 26.26 -0.42 11.35
C LYS A 31 25.11 -0.23 12.35
N GLY A 32 24.24 -1.21 12.44
CA GLY A 32 23.25 -1.30 13.52
C GLY A 32 23.97 -1.33 14.85
N SER A 33 23.66 -0.36 15.71
CA SER A 33 24.09 -0.34 17.10
C SER A 33 23.21 -1.33 17.86
N SER A 34 23.77 -2.51 18.14
CA SER A 34 23.26 -3.45 19.11
C SER A 34 24.25 -3.48 20.27
N ASP A 35 24.05 -2.58 21.24
CA ASP A 35 24.69 -2.65 22.55
C ASP A 35 23.58 -2.84 23.60
N GLU A 36 23.17 -4.09 23.81
CA GLU A 36 22.51 -4.51 25.05
C GLU A 36 23.58 -4.97 26.05
N PRO A 37 23.71 -4.33 27.22
CA PRO A 37 24.57 -4.83 28.28
C PRO A 37 23.87 -5.93 29.09
N GLY A 38 24.45 -7.13 28.97
CA GLY A 38 24.37 -8.31 29.84
C GLY A 38 23.38 -8.30 31.02
N SER A 39 22.28 -9.04 30.87
CA SER A 39 21.52 -9.61 31.98
C SER A 39 21.92 -11.08 32.18
N ASN A 40 22.85 -11.31 33.11
CA ASN A 40 23.15 -12.64 33.65
C ASN A 40 21.92 -13.16 34.42
N LYS A 41 21.07 -13.96 33.75
CA LYS A 41 20.11 -14.83 34.43
C LYS A 41 20.72 -16.21 34.59
N HIS A 42 21.38 -16.41 35.73
CA HIS A 42 21.68 -17.73 36.28
C HIS A 42 20.37 -18.51 36.45
N SER A 43 20.15 -19.51 35.62
CA SER A 43 19.14 -20.55 35.83
C SER A 43 19.59 -21.47 36.96
N VAL A 44 19.14 -21.17 38.17
CA VAL A 44 19.22 -22.09 39.32
C VAL A 44 18.19 -23.19 39.09
N LEU A 45 18.66 -24.36 38.66
CA LEU A 45 17.88 -25.59 38.64
C LEU A 45 17.74 -26.08 40.09
N SER A 46 16.56 -25.86 40.67
CA SER A 46 16.24 -26.39 41.99
C SER A 46 15.86 -27.87 41.89
N ASN A 47 16.69 -28.72 42.48
CA ASN A 47 16.43 -30.11 42.80
C ASN A 47 15.10 -30.29 43.54
N TYR A 48 14.17 -31.04 42.96
CA TYR A 48 13.04 -31.62 43.70
C TYR A 48 13.44 -33.00 44.21
N THR A 49 13.73 -33.08 45.51
CA THR A 49 13.94 -34.33 46.23
C THR A 49 12.60 -34.99 46.56
N ASN A 50 12.46 -36.25 46.12
CA ASN A 50 11.51 -37.22 46.63
C ASN A 50 11.80 -37.52 48.11
N ASN A 51 10.75 -37.55 48.95
CA ASN A 51 10.74 -38.34 50.18
C ASN A 51 9.31 -38.71 50.61
N SER A 52 9.04 -40.01 50.45
CA SER A 52 8.47 -40.96 51.42
C SER A 52 7.27 -40.59 52.33
N ALA A 53 6.16 -41.29 52.04
CA ALA A 53 5.46 -42.26 52.89
C ALA A 53 4.80 -41.89 54.24
N ASN A 54 3.60 -42.48 54.37
CA ASN A 54 2.80 -42.83 55.56
C ASN A 54 1.91 -41.76 56.18
N SER A 55 0.58 -41.96 56.14
CA SER A 55 -0.16 -42.60 57.24
C SER A 55 -1.67 -42.54 57.01
N ALA A 56 -2.38 -43.43 57.69
CA ALA A 56 -3.76 -43.85 57.51
C ALA A 56 -4.86 -42.84 57.90
N THR A 57 -6.03 -43.05 57.26
CA THR A 57 -7.45 -42.81 57.60
C THR A 57 -7.79 -42.33 59.03
N PRO A 58 -8.83 -41.47 59.21
CA PRO A 58 -10.20 -41.97 59.12
C PRO A 58 -11.26 -41.04 58.49
N THR A 59 -12.30 -41.73 58.00
CA THR A 59 -13.63 -41.31 57.54
C THR A 59 -14.23 -40.12 58.30
N ALA A 60 -14.47 -39.01 57.61
CA ALA A 60 -15.30 -37.92 58.07
C ALA A 60 -16.31 -37.50 56.99
N THR A 61 -17.54 -37.33 57.42
CA THR A 61 -18.76 -37.07 56.67
C THR A 61 -18.62 -35.83 55.76
N ALA A 62 -18.70 -36.06 54.45
CA ALA A 62 -18.61 -35.01 53.43
C ALA A 62 -19.85 -34.11 53.46
N THR A 63 -19.70 -32.93 54.07
CA THR A 63 -20.59 -31.80 53.83
C THR A 63 -20.05 -31.08 52.60
N THR A 64 -20.76 -31.20 51.47
CA THR A 64 -20.44 -30.49 50.21
C THR A 64 -20.65 -28.99 50.43
N ILE A 65 -19.65 -28.31 50.96
CA ILE A 65 -19.53 -26.86 50.86
C ILE A 65 -19.25 -26.60 49.38
N GLN A 66 -20.26 -26.10 48.66
CA GLN A 66 -20.04 -25.47 47.36
C GLN A 66 -19.20 -24.23 47.62
N VAL A 67 -17.88 -24.40 47.62
CA VAL A 67 -16.95 -23.30 47.41
C VAL A 67 -17.22 -22.88 45.98
N GLU A 68 -18.08 -21.89 45.83
CA GLU A 68 -18.15 -21.08 44.63
C GLU A 68 -16.74 -20.51 44.47
N VAL A 69 -15.91 -21.22 43.70
CA VAL A 69 -14.60 -20.75 43.28
C VAL A 69 -14.92 -19.57 42.39
N GLU A 70 -15.02 -18.41 43.02
CA GLU A 70 -15.03 -17.12 42.36
C GLU A 70 -13.68 -17.05 41.64
N GLU A 71 -13.65 -17.54 40.40
CA GLU A 71 -12.53 -17.39 39.48
C GLU A 71 -12.28 -15.89 39.37
N THR A 72 -11.37 -15.42 40.22
CA THR A 72 -10.90 -14.04 40.21
C THR A 72 -10.13 -13.92 38.91
N GLU A 73 -10.77 -13.38 37.87
CA GLU A 73 -10.14 -13.15 36.58
C GLU A 73 -8.84 -12.37 36.82
N GLU A 74 -7.68 -13.01 36.61
CA GLU A 74 -6.37 -12.36 36.72
C GLU A 74 -6.31 -11.24 35.67
N MET A 75 -6.48 -10.00 36.12
CA MET A 75 -6.36 -8.81 35.28
C MET A 75 -4.89 -8.49 35.07
N GLU A 76 -4.42 -8.66 33.84
CA GLU A 76 -3.07 -8.23 33.43
C GLU A 76 -3.04 -6.70 33.26
N GLU A 77 -2.10 -6.04 33.94
CA GLU A 77 -1.88 -4.60 33.84
C GLU A 77 -0.85 -4.32 32.75
N ILE A 78 -1.33 -3.79 31.61
CA ILE A 78 -0.46 -3.42 30.49
C ILE A 78 -0.20 -1.92 30.58
N SER A 79 1.08 -1.55 30.56
CA SER A 79 1.51 -0.15 30.51
C SER A 79 1.68 0.28 29.04
N VAL A 80 0.95 1.31 28.62
CA VAL A 80 1.00 1.86 27.25
C VAL A 80 1.65 3.23 27.29
N SER A 81 2.82 3.36 26.66
CA SER A 81 3.49 4.64 26.49
C SER A 81 2.77 5.53 25.49
N PHE A 82 2.80 6.84 25.71
CA PHE A 82 2.32 7.79 24.72
C PHE A 82 3.22 7.78 23.49
N GLU A 83 2.57 7.81 22.34
CA GLU A 83 3.24 7.87 21.05
C GLU A 83 3.80 9.28 20.80
N GLU A 84 5.01 9.33 20.25
CA GLU A 84 5.72 10.53 19.82
C GLU A 84 5.14 11.05 18.50
N SER A 85 3.88 11.50 18.56
CA SER A 85 3.13 12.00 17.42
C SER A 85 2.61 13.42 17.67
N ALA A 86 2.48 14.20 16.59
CA ALA A 86 1.86 15.52 16.62
C ALA A 86 0.42 15.48 17.16
N TRP A 87 -0.27 14.34 17.02
CA TRP A 87 -1.61 14.13 17.54
C TRP A 87 -1.67 14.07 19.09
N SER A 88 -0.55 13.84 19.77
CA SER A 88 -0.43 13.85 21.23
C SER A 88 -0.31 15.27 21.83
N ILE A 89 0.01 16.29 21.02
CA ILE A 89 0.24 17.67 21.46
C ILE A 89 -0.96 18.27 22.24
N PRO A 90 -2.24 18.08 21.83
CA PRO A 90 -3.38 18.62 22.57
C PRO A 90 -3.50 18.12 24.01
N MET A 91 -2.89 16.99 24.34
CA MET A 91 -2.92 16.45 25.70
C MET A 91 -1.99 17.22 26.65
N VAL A 92 -0.84 17.67 26.15
CA VAL A 92 0.18 18.39 26.93
C VAL A 92 0.08 19.91 26.83
N ILE A 93 -0.74 20.43 25.90
CA ILE A 93 -0.85 21.86 25.68
C ILE A 93 -1.39 22.61 26.92
N GLY A 94 -0.65 23.64 27.35
CA GLY A 94 -0.94 24.41 28.56
C GLY A 94 -0.65 23.67 29.88
N LEU A 95 -0.01 22.50 29.84
CA LEU A 95 0.60 21.87 31.03
C LEU A 95 2.10 22.15 31.10
N VAL A 96 2.75 22.13 29.94
CA VAL A 96 4.16 22.48 29.81
C VAL A 96 4.33 23.96 30.12
N ARG A 97 5.33 24.31 30.94
CA ARG A 97 5.78 25.70 31.18
C ARG A 97 6.52 26.24 29.95
N ALA A 98 5.86 26.23 28.81
CA ALA A 98 6.37 26.71 27.54
C ALA A 98 5.99 28.19 27.34
N GLY A 99 6.76 28.91 26.52
CA GLY A 99 6.43 30.29 26.19
C GLY A 99 5.13 30.36 25.37
N ARG A 100 4.49 31.55 25.32
CA ARG A 100 3.30 31.75 24.46
C ARG A 100 3.60 31.44 22.99
N PHE A 101 4.83 31.73 22.55
CA PHE A 101 5.29 31.42 21.21
C PHE A 101 5.40 29.91 20.97
N ASP A 102 6.03 29.15 21.87
CA ASP A 102 6.11 27.69 21.78
C ASP A 102 4.71 27.04 21.71
N MET A 103 3.75 27.56 22.49
CA MET A 103 2.36 27.08 22.45
C MET A 103 1.66 27.40 21.12
N ALA A 104 1.81 28.63 20.61
CA ALA A 104 1.25 29.01 19.32
C ALA A 104 1.85 28.16 18.18
N TYR A 105 3.16 27.93 18.23
CA TYR A 105 3.87 27.11 17.26
C TYR A 105 3.39 25.64 17.29
N ALA A 106 3.18 25.07 18.48
CA ALA A 106 2.64 23.71 18.62
C ALA A 106 1.22 23.56 18.02
N VAL A 107 0.37 24.59 18.15
CA VAL A 107 -0.95 24.61 17.51
C VAL A 107 -0.82 24.70 15.98
N VAL A 108 0.07 25.55 15.47
CA VAL A 108 0.34 25.64 14.03
C VAL A 108 0.84 24.30 13.49
N LEU A 109 1.73 23.61 14.21
CA LEU A 109 2.24 22.30 13.80
C LEU A 109 1.13 21.24 13.70
N LEU A 110 0.19 21.21 14.65
CA LEU A 110 -0.97 20.32 14.58
C LEU A 110 -1.86 20.63 13.35
N LEU A 111 -2.07 21.91 13.03
CA LEU A 111 -2.83 22.33 11.85
C LEU A 111 -2.12 21.95 10.55
N VAL A 112 -0.80 22.14 10.47
CA VAL A 112 0.02 21.73 9.32
C VAL A 112 -0.02 20.22 9.14
N ASN A 113 0.13 19.45 10.22
CA ASN A 113 0.01 17.99 10.18
C ASN A 113 -1.34 17.54 9.60
N CYS A 114 -2.43 18.09 10.15
CA CYS A 114 -3.78 17.80 9.66
C CYS A 114 -3.94 18.17 8.17
N ALA A 115 -3.47 19.36 7.77
CA ALA A 115 -3.55 19.82 6.39
C ALA A 115 -2.74 18.94 5.43
N MET A 116 -1.52 18.53 5.81
CA MET A 116 -0.67 17.65 4.98
C MET A 116 -1.32 16.30 4.77
N GLN A 117 -1.83 15.67 5.84
CA GLN A 117 -2.50 14.38 5.75
C GLN A 117 -3.78 14.45 4.90
N ILE A 118 -4.58 15.51 5.04
CA ILE A 118 -5.75 15.74 4.18
C ILE A 118 -5.32 15.93 2.71
N MET A 119 -4.26 16.72 2.45
CA MET A 119 -3.76 16.93 1.09
C MET A 119 -3.26 15.63 0.46
N PHE A 120 -2.52 14.79 1.18
CA PHE A 120 -2.12 13.48 0.68
C PHE A 120 -3.32 12.58 0.38
N ALA A 121 -4.31 12.54 1.26
CA ALA A 121 -5.54 11.81 1.00
C ALA A 121 -6.28 12.30 -0.26
N LEU A 122 -6.35 13.62 -0.47
CA LEU A 122 -6.96 14.20 -1.67
C LEU A 122 -6.15 13.89 -2.94
N ILE A 123 -4.81 13.96 -2.89
CA ILE A 123 -3.94 13.61 -4.02
C ILE A 123 -4.09 12.14 -4.39
N LEU A 124 -4.13 11.24 -3.40
CA LEU A 124 -4.32 9.81 -3.64
C LEU A 124 -5.71 9.48 -4.20
N LEU A 125 -6.72 10.30 -3.91
CA LEU A 125 -8.08 10.16 -4.44
C LEU A 125 -8.29 10.85 -5.80
N ASP A 126 -7.31 11.59 -6.30
CA ASP A 126 -7.41 12.29 -7.58
C ASP A 126 -7.34 11.30 -8.75
N ASP A 127 -8.31 11.41 -9.67
CA ASP A 127 -8.37 10.54 -10.86
C ASP A 127 -7.12 10.68 -11.74
N GLY A 128 -6.52 11.88 -11.80
CA GLY A 128 -5.29 12.11 -12.55
C GLY A 128 -4.08 11.41 -11.95
N PHE A 129 -4.06 11.24 -10.61
CA PHE A 129 -3.01 10.47 -9.93
C PHE A 129 -3.22 8.96 -10.03
N MET A 130 -4.48 8.49 -9.99
CA MET A 130 -4.80 7.07 -10.17
C MET A 130 -4.57 6.55 -11.60
N GLY A 131 -4.35 7.45 -12.57
CA GLY A 131 -4.10 7.11 -13.97
C GLY A 131 -5.38 7.01 -14.80
N ASP A 132 -5.19 6.84 -16.12
CA ASP A 132 -6.30 6.74 -17.07
C ASP A 132 -7.18 5.51 -16.75
N ASP A 133 -8.50 5.71 -16.73
CA ASP A 133 -9.45 4.62 -16.63
C ASP A 133 -9.20 3.59 -17.73
N PHE A 134 -9.20 2.31 -17.37
CA PHE A 134 -9.01 1.21 -18.32
C PHE A 134 -10.11 1.19 -19.40
N ALA A 135 -11.28 1.78 -19.13
CA ALA A 135 -12.28 2.02 -20.17
C ALA A 135 -11.73 2.89 -21.33
N MET A 136 -10.89 3.89 -21.02
CA MET A 136 -10.20 4.70 -22.03
C MET A 136 -9.13 3.88 -22.75
N GLN A 137 -8.39 3.02 -22.04
CA GLN A 137 -7.41 2.13 -22.67
C GLN A 137 -8.04 1.16 -23.66
N LYS A 138 -9.21 0.62 -23.32
CA LYS A 138 -10.02 -0.22 -24.21
C LYS A 138 -10.40 0.50 -25.51
N LEU A 139 -10.91 1.73 -25.39
CA LEU A 139 -11.24 2.55 -26.56
C LEU A 139 -9.99 2.86 -27.40
N ASN A 140 -8.88 3.23 -26.75
CA ASN A 140 -7.61 3.51 -27.42
C ASN A 140 -7.05 2.27 -28.13
N ALA A 141 -7.19 1.08 -27.54
CA ALA A 141 -6.82 -0.19 -28.16
C ALA A 141 -7.64 -0.46 -29.42
N GLN A 142 -8.96 -0.27 -29.36
CA GLN A 142 -9.85 -0.45 -30.51
C GLN A 142 -9.55 0.55 -31.65
N ILE A 143 -9.36 1.84 -31.32
CA ILE A 143 -9.00 2.87 -32.30
C ILE A 143 -7.66 2.51 -32.94
N TRP A 144 -6.65 2.17 -32.13
CA TRP A 144 -5.34 1.77 -32.64
C TRP A 144 -5.43 0.54 -33.55
N ARG A 145 -6.20 -0.48 -33.15
CA ARG A 145 -6.40 -1.73 -33.90
C ARG A 145 -6.97 -1.47 -35.29
N THR A 146 -7.97 -0.61 -35.38
CA THR A 146 -8.72 -0.33 -36.61
C THR A 146 -8.06 0.72 -37.52
N SER A 147 -7.29 1.65 -36.96
CA SER A 147 -6.72 2.77 -37.72
C SER A 147 -5.23 2.63 -38.04
N VAL A 148 -4.44 1.98 -37.18
CA VAL A 148 -2.97 1.99 -37.27
C VAL A 148 -2.40 0.58 -37.39
N ALA A 149 -2.89 -0.37 -36.60
CA ALA A 149 -2.25 -1.67 -36.40
C ALA A 149 -2.14 -2.53 -37.68
N HIS A 150 -3.05 -2.31 -38.63
CA HIS A 150 -3.09 -2.99 -39.92
C HIS A 150 -2.71 -2.09 -41.11
N ASP A 151 -2.31 -0.84 -40.93
CA ASP A 151 -1.96 0.00 -42.08
C ASP A 151 -0.68 -0.52 -42.75
N TYR A 152 -0.75 -0.76 -44.07
CA TYR A 152 0.38 -1.20 -44.90
C TYR A 152 1.61 -0.31 -44.76
N LYS A 153 1.43 0.99 -44.46
CA LYS A 153 2.53 1.93 -44.23
C LYS A 153 3.46 1.51 -43.08
N TYR A 154 2.94 0.76 -42.11
CA TYR A 154 3.70 0.30 -40.94
C TYR A 154 4.12 -1.17 -41.04
N MET A 155 3.94 -1.79 -42.21
CA MET A 155 4.48 -3.12 -42.49
C MET A 155 6.01 -3.04 -42.55
N ASP A 156 6.69 -4.02 -41.96
CA ASP A 156 8.15 -4.07 -41.96
C ASP A 156 8.72 -4.74 -43.22
N LEU A 157 10.05 -4.78 -43.33
CA LEU A 157 10.76 -5.41 -44.44
C LEU A 157 10.57 -6.95 -44.48
N ALA A 158 10.19 -7.56 -43.36
CA ALA A 158 9.88 -8.99 -43.30
C ALA A 158 8.44 -9.30 -43.76
N GLU A 159 7.71 -8.29 -44.25
CA GLU A 159 6.28 -8.37 -44.60
C GLU A 159 5.43 -8.83 -43.41
N THR A 160 5.71 -8.35 -42.20
CA THR A 160 4.90 -8.56 -40.99
C THR A 160 4.10 -7.30 -40.65
N SER A 161 2.87 -7.49 -40.15
CA SER A 161 2.03 -6.37 -39.73
C SER A 161 2.53 -5.77 -38.42
N LEU A 162 2.18 -4.50 -38.17
CA LEU A 162 2.52 -3.82 -36.93
C LEU A 162 1.91 -4.53 -35.72
N VAL A 163 0.66 -5.00 -35.82
CA VAL A 163 0.03 -5.79 -34.75
C VAL A 163 0.83 -7.04 -34.41
N THR A 164 1.24 -7.84 -35.40
CA THR A 164 1.96 -9.09 -35.13
C THR A 164 3.25 -8.80 -34.39
N ARG A 165 3.96 -7.73 -34.74
CA ARG A 165 5.18 -7.34 -34.04
C ARG A 165 4.92 -6.85 -32.61
N VAL A 166 3.87 -6.05 -32.38
CA VAL A 166 3.44 -5.63 -31.03
C VAL A 166 3.11 -6.84 -30.15
N CYS A 167 2.31 -7.77 -30.66
CA CYS A 167 1.84 -8.92 -29.89
C CYS A 167 2.92 -9.98 -29.64
N ASN A 168 3.93 -10.05 -30.52
CA ASN A 168 5.11 -10.89 -30.32
C ASN A 168 6.17 -10.26 -29.40
N GLY A 169 5.92 -9.05 -28.85
CA GLY A 169 6.85 -8.38 -27.94
C GLY A 169 8.16 -7.93 -28.62
N ASP A 170 8.11 -7.53 -29.90
CA ASP A 170 9.30 -7.08 -30.61
C ASP A 170 9.86 -5.78 -30.01
N GLY A 171 11.06 -5.86 -29.40
CA GLY A 171 11.72 -4.70 -28.78
C GLY A 171 12.25 -3.65 -29.76
N ALA A 172 12.25 -3.93 -31.07
CA ALA A 172 12.75 -3.02 -32.10
C ALA A 172 11.66 -2.08 -32.66
N LEU A 173 10.46 -2.03 -32.07
CA LEU A 173 9.41 -1.11 -32.49
C LEU A 173 9.73 0.33 -32.11
N ILE A 174 9.82 1.21 -33.12
CA ILE A 174 9.89 2.67 -32.93
C ILE A 174 8.48 3.27 -32.79
N LEU A 175 7.48 2.65 -33.43
CA LEU A 175 6.08 3.06 -33.37
C LEU A 175 5.29 2.10 -32.48
N SER A 176 4.23 2.57 -31.82
CA SER A 176 3.37 1.77 -30.94
C SER A 176 4.09 1.13 -29.74
N THR A 177 5.16 1.77 -29.26
CA THR A 177 5.87 1.35 -28.04
C THR A 177 4.93 1.27 -26.83
N LYS A 178 3.97 2.20 -26.72
CA LYS A 178 2.95 2.17 -25.67
C LYS A 178 2.12 0.88 -25.69
N GLN A 179 1.66 0.45 -26.86
CA GLN A 179 0.87 -0.78 -27.01
C GLN A 179 1.71 -2.02 -26.73
N ALA A 180 2.96 -2.07 -27.23
CA ALA A 180 3.87 -3.18 -26.95
C ALA A 180 4.16 -3.32 -25.44
N SER A 181 4.50 -2.22 -24.77
CA SER A 181 4.72 -2.23 -23.32
C SER A 181 3.45 -2.58 -22.54
N LEU A 182 2.27 -2.15 -22.99
CA LEU A 182 1.00 -2.52 -22.34
C LEU A 182 0.73 -4.02 -22.46
N VAL A 183 0.90 -4.62 -23.64
CA VAL A 183 0.74 -6.08 -23.83
C VAL A 183 1.75 -6.86 -23.00
N GLU A 184 3.01 -6.41 -22.98
CA GLU A 184 4.07 -7.00 -22.16
C GLU A 184 3.73 -6.95 -20.66
N GLN A 185 3.27 -5.79 -20.16
CA GLN A 185 2.83 -5.63 -18.78
C GLN A 185 1.65 -6.55 -18.44
N ILE A 186 0.65 -6.65 -19.32
CA ILE A 186 -0.51 -7.54 -19.13
C ILE A 186 -0.05 -9.00 -19.07
N ASN A 187 0.82 -9.43 -19.98
CA ASN A 187 1.35 -10.80 -20.00
C ASN A 187 2.17 -11.12 -18.74
N MET A 188 3.01 -10.20 -18.28
CA MET A 188 3.77 -10.37 -17.04
C MET A 188 2.86 -10.40 -15.81
N TYR A 189 1.87 -9.52 -15.74
CA TYR A 189 0.97 -9.39 -14.60
C TYR A 189 0.08 -10.63 -14.43
N LEU A 190 -0.52 -11.10 -15.52
CA LEU A 190 -1.44 -12.25 -15.55
C LEU A 190 -0.74 -13.59 -15.83
N LYS A 191 0.58 -13.61 -16.06
CA LYS A 191 1.37 -14.79 -16.44
C LYS A 191 0.86 -15.47 -17.72
N MET A 192 0.47 -14.68 -18.72
CA MET A 192 -0.02 -15.21 -19.98
C MET A 192 1.11 -15.35 -20.99
N ASP A 193 1.11 -16.47 -21.72
CA ASP A 193 1.89 -16.59 -22.96
C ASP A 193 1.32 -15.65 -24.05
N THR A 194 2.09 -15.41 -25.12
CA THR A 194 1.70 -14.51 -26.22
C THR A 194 0.36 -14.89 -26.84
N ASP A 195 0.12 -16.20 -26.99
CA ASP A 195 -1.00 -16.74 -27.76
C ASP A 195 -2.19 -17.16 -26.86
N GLN A 196 -2.05 -17.05 -25.53
CA GLN A 196 -3.08 -17.42 -24.58
C GLN A 196 -3.94 -16.20 -24.19
N PHE A 197 -5.26 -16.41 -24.16
CA PHE A 197 -6.27 -15.42 -23.76
C PHE A 197 -7.08 -15.86 -22.54
N MET A 198 -6.77 -17.02 -21.96
CA MET A 198 -7.35 -17.45 -20.69
C MET A 198 -6.31 -17.27 -19.59
N PRO A 199 -6.54 -16.39 -18.60
CA PRO A 199 -5.61 -16.22 -17.50
C PRO A 199 -5.65 -17.42 -16.55
N ASP A 200 -4.52 -17.72 -15.93
CA ASP A 200 -4.48 -18.55 -14.73
C ASP A 200 -5.20 -17.80 -13.59
N ASP A 201 -5.89 -18.53 -12.70
CA ASP A 201 -6.64 -17.95 -11.58
C ASP A 201 -5.76 -17.06 -10.65
N PHE A 202 -4.44 -17.31 -10.61
CA PHE A 202 -3.49 -16.59 -9.75
C PHE A 202 -2.19 -16.25 -10.49
N GLY A 203 -2.22 -15.16 -11.28
CA GLY A 203 -1.01 -14.54 -11.81
C GLY A 203 -0.11 -13.94 -10.71
N PRO A 204 1.21 -13.85 -10.93
CA PRO A 204 2.17 -13.32 -9.95
C PRO A 204 1.92 -11.84 -9.65
N GLY A 205 1.44 -11.06 -10.63
CA GLY A 205 1.06 -9.66 -10.42
C GLY A 205 -0.14 -9.51 -9.49
N VAL A 206 -1.17 -10.36 -9.67
CA VAL A 206 -2.35 -10.41 -8.78
C VAL A 206 -1.93 -10.78 -7.36
N LEU A 207 -1.11 -11.83 -7.20
CA LEU A 207 -0.61 -12.25 -5.88
C LEU A 207 0.20 -11.15 -5.20
N LEU A 208 1.09 -10.49 -5.93
CA LEU A 208 1.88 -9.38 -5.39
C LEU A 208 0.99 -8.20 -5.00
N CYS A 209 0.01 -7.82 -5.82
CA CYS A 209 -0.95 -6.77 -5.50
C CYS A 209 -1.71 -7.09 -4.20
N MET A 210 -2.18 -8.34 -4.03
CA MET A 210 -2.85 -8.78 -2.81
C MET A 210 -1.93 -8.74 -1.57
N LEU A 211 -0.66 -9.12 -1.72
CA LEU A 211 0.34 -9.00 -0.65
C LEU A 211 0.63 -7.54 -0.29
N CYS A 212 0.71 -6.64 -1.28
CA CYS A 212 0.87 -5.20 -1.05
C CYS A 212 -0.35 -4.62 -0.32
N ILE A 213 -1.57 -4.99 -0.71
CA ILE A 213 -2.81 -4.57 -0.04
C ILE A 213 -2.84 -5.10 1.40
N LEU A 214 -2.40 -6.34 1.63
CA LEU A 214 -2.30 -6.92 2.98
C LEU A 214 -1.32 -6.15 3.85
N LEU A 215 -0.11 -5.92 3.35
CA LEU A 215 0.92 -5.18 4.08
C LEU A 215 0.44 -3.76 4.41
N TRP A 216 -0.13 -3.06 3.42
CA TRP A 216 -0.70 -1.73 3.62
C TRP A 216 -1.80 -1.72 4.67
N SER A 217 -2.74 -2.68 4.60
CA SER A 217 -3.81 -2.80 5.57
C SER A 217 -3.27 -3.05 6.98
N LEU A 218 -2.25 -3.90 7.14
CA LEU A 218 -1.60 -4.14 8.43
C LEU A 218 -0.93 -2.88 8.99
N CYS A 219 -0.28 -2.06 8.15
CA CYS A 219 0.27 -0.77 8.58
C CYS A 219 -0.81 0.17 9.11
N VAL A 220 -1.95 0.28 8.41
CA VAL A 220 -3.06 1.13 8.90
C VAL A 220 -3.75 0.52 10.12
N TYR A 221 -3.84 -0.81 10.24
CA TYR A 221 -4.40 -1.43 11.45
C TYR A 221 -3.50 -1.25 12.68
N LYS A 222 -2.18 -1.27 12.50
CA LYS A 222 -1.23 -0.89 13.57
C LYS A 222 -1.57 0.51 14.09
N GLU A 223 -1.79 1.45 13.17
CA GLU A 223 -2.18 2.82 13.48
C GLU A 223 -3.53 2.90 14.24
N PHE A 224 -4.58 2.23 13.74
CA PHE A 224 -5.86 2.18 14.45
C PHE A 224 -5.75 1.61 15.86
N ARG A 225 -4.93 0.58 16.04
CA ARG A 225 -4.67 0.01 17.37
C ARG A 225 -4.00 1.04 18.28
N HIS A 226 -2.99 1.77 17.82
CA HIS A 226 -2.35 2.83 18.62
C HIS A 226 -3.36 3.89 19.07
N ILE A 227 -4.22 4.35 18.16
CA ILE A 227 -5.27 5.33 18.47
C ILE A 227 -6.26 4.77 19.50
N TRP A 228 -6.70 3.53 19.31
CA TRP A 228 -7.65 2.87 20.22
C TRP A 228 -7.08 2.73 21.64
N LEU A 229 -5.81 2.31 21.76
CA LEU A 229 -5.11 2.22 23.05
C LEU A 229 -5.02 3.58 23.73
N ALA A 230 -4.64 4.62 22.98
CA ALA A 230 -4.54 5.99 23.51
C ALA A 230 -5.90 6.53 24.01
N VAL A 231 -6.97 6.30 23.24
CA VAL A 231 -8.33 6.69 23.64
C VAL A 231 -8.81 5.88 24.85
N ALA A 232 -8.60 4.56 24.86
CA ALA A 232 -8.96 3.71 25.99
C ALA A 232 -8.26 4.12 27.28
N GLY A 233 -6.96 4.40 27.20
CA GLY A 233 -6.18 4.93 28.32
C GLY A 233 -6.71 6.28 28.81
N ALA A 234 -7.00 7.21 27.90
CA ALA A 234 -7.54 8.53 28.25
C ALA A 234 -8.95 8.46 28.88
N VAL A 235 -9.77 7.47 28.49
CA VAL A 235 -11.11 7.25 29.05
C VAL A 235 -11.05 6.76 30.50
N ASN A 236 -9.99 6.03 30.89
CA ASN A 236 -9.80 5.54 32.27
C ASN A 236 -9.35 6.64 33.25
N ILE A 237 -8.87 7.79 32.76
CA ILE A 237 -8.44 8.91 33.62
C ILE A 237 -9.68 9.62 34.19
N PRO A 238 -9.79 9.82 35.51
CA PRO A 238 -10.95 10.48 36.09
C PRO A 238 -11.02 11.96 35.66
N ARG A 239 -12.25 12.42 35.38
CA ARG A 239 -12.52 13.74 34.82
C ARG A 239 -12.82 14.75 35.93
N SER A 240 -12.20 15.92 35.87
CA SER A 240 -12.37 17.02 36.84
C SER A 240 -12.59 18.36 36.10
N ARG A 241 -12.84 19.46 36.84
CA ARG A 241 -12.90 20.81 36.22
C ARG A 241 -11.52 21.38 35.91
N ARG A 242 -10.51 20.99 36.68
CA ARG A 242 -9.12 21.41 36.49
C ARG A 242 -8.26 20.16 36.27
N THR A 243 -7.32 20.23 35.34
CA THR A 243 -6.33 19.16 35.15
C THR A 243 -5.33 19.20 36.29
N ASN A 244 -5.10 18.07 36.95
CA ASN A 244 -4.04 17.91 37.94
C ASN A 244 -2.96 17.00 37.34
N PHE A 245 -1.77 17.56 37.13
CA PHE A 245 -0.63 16.89 36.51
C PHE A 245 0.58 17.04 37.44
N THR A 246 1.06 15.92 37.97
CA THR A 246 2.18 15.86 38.91
C THR A 246 3.09 14.71 38.52
N GLU A 247 4.41 14.96 38.48
CA GLU A 247 5.44 13.93 38.26
C GLU A 247 5.24 13.09 36.99
N GLY A 248 4.78 13.71 35.90
CA GLY A 248 4.56 13.00 34.63
C GLY A 248 3.26 12.19 34.56
N THR A 249 2.49 12.12 35.65
CA THR A 249 1.25 11.35 35.72
C THR A 249 0.00 12.24 35.72
N PHE A 250 -1.02 11.81 34.97
CA PHE A 250 -2.34 12.45 34.98
C PHE A 250 -3.22 11.86 36.08
N HIS A 251 -3.39 12.58 37.19
CA HIS A 251 -4.37 12.17 38.20
C HIS A 251 -5.79 12.54 37.81
N GLN A 252 -6.00 13.69 37.16
CA GLN A 252 -7.31 14.15 36.73
C GLN A 252 -7.19 14.98 35.45
N ILE A 253 -8.09 14.76 34.47
CA ILE A 253 -8.14 15.54 33.22
C ILE A 253 -9.36 16.46 33.18
N SER A 254 -9.20 17.68 32.66
CA SER A 254 -10.33 18.59 32.44
C SER A 254 -11.19 18.12 31.27
N TRP A 255 -12.51 18.31 31.37
CA TRP A 255 -13.46 17.95 30.31
C TRP A 255 -13.12 18.57 28.96
N GLY A 256 -12.73 19.85 28.92
CA GLY A 256 -12.34 20.53 27.68
C GLY A 256 -11.15 19.86 26.98
N ARG A 257 -10.08 19.53 27.73
CA ARG A 257 -8.91 18.84 27.17
C ARG A 257 -9.24 17.43 26.70
N PHE A 258 -10.05 16.71 27.46
CA PHE A 258 -10.52 15.38 27.07
C PHE A 258 -11.31 15.43 25.76
N CYS A 259 -12.23 16.39 25.61
CA CYS A 259 -12.97 16.58 24.36
C CYS A 259 -12.06 16.95 23.18
N VAL A 260 -11.10 17.85 23.36
CA VAL A 260 -10.14 18.21 22.29
C VAL A 260 -9.29 17.00 21.89
N PHE A 261 -8.77 16.24 22.86
CA PHE A 261 -8.02 15.02 22.61
C PHE A 261 -8.86 13.98 21.84
N LEU A 262 -10.12 13.78 22.25
CA LEU A 262 -11.02 12.84 21.58
C LEU A 262 -11.34 13.30 20.15
N ALA A 263 -11.62 14.59 19.94
CA ALA A 263 -11.87 15.15 18.60
C ALA A 263 -10.65 15.01 17.68
N THR A 264 -9.45 15.18 18.24
CA THR A 264 -8.17 15.02 17.54
C THR A 264 -7.97 13.57 17.10
N ASN A 265 -8.17 12.60 18.00
CA ASN A 265 -8.07 11.18 17.66
C ASN A 265 -9.16 10.74 16.67
N PHE A 266 -10.38 11.27 16.78
CA PHE A 266 -11.42 11.01 15.78
C PHE A 266 -11.01 11.49 14.39
N THR A 267 -10.40 12.67 14.30
CA THR A 267 -9.86 13.20 13.04
C THR A 267 -8.76 12.29 12.49
N ARG A 268 -7.84 11.80 13.35
CA ARG A 268 -6.79 10.84 13.00
C ARG A 268 -7.37 9.54 12.43
N VAL A 269 -8.41 8.97 13.06
CA VAL A 269 -9.13 7.77 12.55
C VAL A 269 -9.76 8.04 11.19
N ALA A 270 -10.40 9.20 11.01
CA ALA A 270 -11.05 9.54 9.74
C ALA A 270 -10.02 9.63 8.60
N VAL A 271 -8.90 10.32 8.83
CA VAL A 271 -7.79 10.42 7.88
C VAL A 271 -7.21 9.04 7.55
N ALA A 272 -6.86 8.24 8.56
CA ALA A 272 -6.32 6.90 8.36
C ALA A 272 -7.29 5.99 7.58
N SER A 273 -8.60 6.12 7.82
CA SER A 273 -9.63 5.38 7.08
C SER A 273 -9.70 5.79 5.61
N VAL A 274 -9.63 7.09 5.32
CA VAL A 274 -9.59 7.59 3.94
C VAL A 274 -8.31 7.13 3.23
N LEU A 275 -7.15 7.21 3.90
CA LEU A 275 -5.88 6.73 3.37
C LEU A 275 -5.90 5.21 3.11
N LEU A 276 -6.52 4.41 3.98
CA LEU A 276 -6.69 2.98 3.74
C LEU A 276 -7.40 2.72 2.41
N VAL A 277 -8.57 3.35 2.21
CA VAL A 277 -9.37 3.18 0.99
C VAL A 277 -8.62 3.72 -0.24
N ALA A 278 -8.04 4.91 -0.15
CA ALA A 278 -7.29 5.52 -1.26
C ALA A 278 -6.06 4.67 -1.64
N GLY A 279 -5.31 4.17 -0.66
CA GLY A 279 -4.16 3.30 -0.89
C GLY A 279 -4.55 1.95 -1.50
N ILE A 280 -5.66 1.34 -1.06
CA ILE A 280 -6.19 0.12 -1.69
C ILE A 280 -6.56 0.38 -3.15
N LEU A 281 -7.27 1.47 -3.44
CA LEU A 281 -7.65 1.84 -4.81
C LEU A 281 -6.43 2.07 -5.71
N TRP A 282 -5.43 2.79 -5.19
CA TRP A 282 -4.20 3.08 -5.93
C TRP A 282 -3.38 1.81 -6.21
N LEU A 283 -3.20 0.94 -5.22
CA LEU A 283 -2.52 -0.35 -5.39
C LEU A 283 -3.26 -1.26 -6.37
N ALA A 284 -4.59 -1.34 -6.30
CA ALA A 284 -5.37 -2.21 -7.17
C ALA A 284 -5.36 -1.77 -8.66
N ARG A 285 -5.10 -0.48 -8.94
CA ARG A 285 -5.00 0.06 -10.31
C ARG A 285 -3.59 0.02 -10.90
N THR A 286 -2.57 -0.31 -10.11
CA THR A 286 -1.18 -0.32 -10.58
C THR A 286 -0.91 -1.58 -11.41
N THR A 287 -0.55 -1.41 -12.69
CA THR A 287 -0.31 -2.52 -13.63
C THR A 287 1.11 -3.09 -13.54
N SER A 288 2.07 -2.23 -13.18
CA SER A 288 3.48 -2.58 -13.13
C SER A 288 3.86 -3.20 -11.79
N ILE A 289 4.46 -4.39 -11.85
CA ILE A 289 4.92 -5.15 -10.68
C ILE A 289 5.94 -4.36 -9.86
N SER A 290 6.87 -3.65 -10.52
CA SER A 290 7.88 -2.84 -9.83
C SER A 290 7.27 -1.61 -9.16
N GLU A 291 6.26 -1.00 -9.79
CA GLU A 291 5.56 0.17 -9.25
C GLU A 291 4.68 -0.22 -8.06
N LEU A 292 4.07 -1.41 -8.06
CA LEU A 292 3.27 -1.91 -6.92
C LEU A 292 4.05 -1.89 -5.60
N MET A 293 5.29 -2.40 -5.61
CA MET A 293 6.14 -2.41 -4.42
C MET A 293 6.54 -0.99 -4.00
N LEU A 294 6.91 -0.15 -4.98
CA LEU A 294 7.29 1.24 -4.72
C LEU A 294 6.13 2.03 -4.12
N ASN A 295 4.92 1.86 -4.66
CA ASN A 295 3.70 2.51 -4.21
C ASN A 295 3.32 2.06 -2.79
N ALA A 296 3.45 0.77 -2.48
CA ALA A 296 3.21 0.27 -1.12
C ALA A 296 4.16 0.89 -0.08
N VAL A 297 5.45 1.02 -0.43
CA VAL A 297 6.44 1.68 0.45
C VAL A 297 6.15 3.18 0.59
N ALA A 298 5.78 3.86 -0.50
CA ALA A 298 5.42 5.27 -0.48
C ALA A 298 4.19 5.54 0.41
N LEU A 299 3.18 4.66 0.36
CA LEU A 299 2.01 4.73 1.24
C LEU A 299 2.38 4.64 2.72
N ASN A 300 3.31 3.74 3.08
CA ASN A 300 3.80 3.67 4.46
C ASN A 300 4.48 4.97 4.88
N ALA A 301 5.31 5.56 4.00
CA ALA A 301 5.96 6.84 4.29
C ALA A 301 4.96 7.99 4.49
N ILE A 302 3.81 7.98 3.80
CA ILE A 302 2.72 8.96 3.99
C ILE A 302 2.07 8.80 5.37
N LEU A 303 1.87 7.56 5.82
CA LEU A 303 1.31 7.28 7.14
C LEU A 303 2.22 7.87 8.25
N ASP A 304 3.53 7.73 8.11
CA ASP A 304 4.54 8.17 9.11
C ASP A 304 4.88 9.69 9.04
N VAL A 305 4.22 10.47 8.18
CA VAL A 305 4.51 11.91 8.00
C VAL A 305 4.32 12.71 9.30
N ASP A 306 3.34 12.36 10.11
CA ASP A 306 3.07 13.07 11.36
C ASP A 306 4.18 12.83 12.41
N GLU A 307 4.74 11.62 12.45
CA GLU A 307 5.92 11.31 13.26
C GLU A 307 7.14 12.12 12.80
N PHE A 308 7.36 12.25 11.48
CA PHE A 308 8.44 13.07 10.95
C PHE A 308 8.28 14.56 11.28
N LEU A 309 7.05 15.08 11.17
CA LEU A 309 6.75 16.45 11.59
C LEU A 309 6.97 16.63 13.09
N PHE A 310 6.56 15.66 13.90
CA PHE A 310 6.75 15.70 15.34
C PHE A 310 8.24 15.74 15.71
N ASN A 311 9.02 14.81 15.18
CA ASN A 311 10.45 14.67 15.49
C ASN A 311 11.28 15.84 14.94
N GLY A 312 10.94 16.33 13.74
CA GLY A 312 11.70 17.37 13.06
C GLY A 312 11.37 18.79 13.50
N LEU A 313 10.11 19.07 13.88
CA LEU A 313 9.63 20.45 14.05
C LEU A 313 9.12 20.76 15.46
N THR A 314 8.74 19.78 16.28
CA THR A 314 8.19 20.07 17.62
C THR A 314 9.24 20.69 18.54
N PRO A 315 8.91 21.75 19.32
CA PRO A 315 9.85 22.29 20.30
C PRO A 315 10.27 21.24 21.33
N MET A 316 11.57 21.17 21.66
CA MET A 316 12.16 20.19 22.59
C MET A 316 11.41 20.06 23.93
N LYS A 317 10.83 21.15 24.44
CA LYS A 317 10.03 21.13 25.69
C LYS A 317 8.79 20.26 25.57
N PHE A 318 8.13 20.26 24.42
CA PHE A 318 6.95 19.43 24.16
C PHE A 318 7.35 17.97 23.93
N GLN A 319 8.44 17.72 23.19
CA GLN A 319 9.01 16.38 23.02
C GLN A 319 9.34 15.75 24.38
N HIS A 320 10.12 16.45 25.21
CA HIS A 320 10.42 15.98 26.57
C HIS A 320 9.18 15.85 27.44
N ALA A 321 8.19 16.74 27.33
CA ALA A 321 6.96 16.60 28.09
C ALA A 321 6.21 15.33 27.71
N ILE A 322 6.10 15.00 26.42
CA ILE A 322 5.44 13.78 25.93
C ILE A 322 6.24 12.53 26.32
N GLN A 323 7.57 12.55 26.17
CA GLN A 323 8.47 11.47 26.61
C GLN A 323 8.45 11.24 28.12
N SER A 324 8.21 12.30 28.91
CA SER A 324 8.12 12.22 30.36
C SER A 324 6.75 11.78 30.87
N LEU A 325 5.76 11.58 29.98
CA LEU A 325 4.46 11.08 30.40
C LEU A 325 4.59 9.64 30.87
N SER A 326 4.13 9.38 32.10
CA SER A 326 4.03 8.03 32.64
C SER A 326 3.16 7.18 31.70
N PRO A 327 3.56 5.93 31.38
CA PRO A 327 2.73 5.06 30.58
C PRO A 327 1.38 4.84 31.27
N LEU A 328 0.29 4.87 30.50
CA LEU A 328 -1.05 4.67 31.02
C LEU A 328 -1.25 3.21 31.34
N THR A 329 -1.70 2.90 32.55
CA THR A 329 -2.04 1.53 32.92
C THR A 329 -3.47 1.22 32.50
N ILE A 330 -3.62 0.22 31.65
CA ILE A 330 -4.93 -0.24 31.17
C ILE A 330 -5.14 -1.65 31.69
N LYS A 331 -6.25 -1.86 32.40
CA LYS A 331 -6.68 -3.20 32.81
C LYS A 331 -7.34 -3.90 31.63
N TYR A 332 -6.73 -4.97 31.14
CA TYR A 332 -7.29 -5.79 30.08
C TYR A 332 -8.03 -6.98 30.67
N SER A 333 -9.31 -7.14 30.31
CA SER A 333 -10.02 -8.40 30.52
C SER A 333 -9.75 -9.32 29.32
N ARG A 334 -9.54 -10.61 29.60
CA ARG A 334 -9.28 -11.65 28.59
C ARG A 334 -10.33 -11.67 27.48
N ARG A 335 -11.62 -11.57 27.83
CA ARG A 335 -12.73 -11.57 26.85
C ARG A 335 -12.67 -10.37 25.90
N ARG A 336 -12.24 -9.21 26.38
CA ARG A 336 -12.09 -8.01 25.54
C ARG A 336 -10.97 -8.20 24.52
N SER A 337 -9.85 -8.78 24.93
CA SER A 337 -8.72 -9.08 24.04
C SER A 337 -9.11 -10.08 22.94
N GLU A 338 -9.84 -11.14 23.31
CA GLU A 338 -10.35 -12.14 22.35
C GLU A 338 -11.31 -11.52 21.33
N TRP A 339 -12.22 -10.64 21.78
CA TRP A 339 -13.15 -9.94 20.90
C TRP A 339 -12.45 -8.95 19.97
N GLU A 340 -11.50 -8.16 20.52
CA GLU A 340 -10.69 -7.22 19.73
C GLU A 340 -9.90 -7.94 18.63
N SER A 341 -9.25 -9.06 18.97
CA SER A 341 -8.50 -9.88 18.01
C SER A 341 -9.43 -10.48 16.94
N SER A 342 -10.63 -10.91 17.34
CA SER A 342 -11.63 -11.44 16.40
C SER A 342 -12.13 -10.38 15.43
N VAL A 343 -12.44 -9.18 15.92
CA VAL A 343 -12.87 -8.04 15.07
C VAL A 343 -11.74 -7.63 14.13
N GLN A 344 -10.50 -7.54 14.61
CA GLN A 344 -9.34 -7.22 13.77
C GLN A 344 -9.12 -8.28 12.68
N CYS A 345 -9.26 -9.57 13.01
CA CYS A 345 -9.16 -10.65 12.04
C CYS A 345 -10.25 -10.56 10.96
N LEU A 346 -11.51 -10.35 11.36
CA LEU A 346 -12.63 -10.19 10.43
C LEU A 346 -12.47 -8.96 9.53
N LEU A 347 -12.03 -7.82 10.10
CA LEU A 347 -11.74 -6.61 9.35
C LEU A 347 -10.60 -6.84 8.35
N LEU A 348 -9.52 -7.52 8.76
CA LEU A 348 -8.40 -7.87 7.89
C LEU A 348 -8.85 -8.74 6.71
N ILE A 349 -9.63 -9.79 6.97
CA ILE A 349 -10.21 -10.64 5.92
C ILE A 349 -11.08 -9.79 4.99
N GLY A 350 -11.92 -8.91 5.53
CA GLY A 350 -12.74 -7.99 4.76
C GLY A 350 -11.91 -7.08 3.83
N THR A 351 -10.83 -6.49 4.34
CA THR A 351 -9.92 -5.63 3.56
C THR A 351 -9.12 -6.37 2.48
N ILE A 352 -9.09 -7.70 2.50
CA ILE A 352 -8.48 -8.52 1.45
C ILE A 352 -9.53 -8.99 0.45
N VAL A 353 -10.59 -9.61 0.95
CA VAL A 353 -11.63 -10.23 0.11
C VAL A 353 -12.40 -9.17 -0.68
N VAL A 354 -12.76 -8.04 -0.06
CA VAL A 354 -13.56 -7.01 -0.74
C VAL A 354 -12.79 -6.37 -1.90
N PRO A 355 -11.54 -5.87 -1.73
CA PRO A 355 -10.78 -5.33 -2.85
C PRO A 355 -10.44 -6.36 -3.92
N TYR A 356 -10.19 -7.62 -3.54
CA TYR A 356 -10.00 -8.68 -4.53
C TYR A 356 -11.23 -8.82 -5.44
N MET A 357 -12.41 -8.96 -4.85
CA MET A 357 -13.66 -9.20 -5.59
C MET A 357 -14.14 -7.97 -6.38
N LEU A 358 -13.98 -6.77 -5.82
CA LEU A 358 -14.54 -5.54 -6.40
C LEU A 358 -13.55 -4.78 -7.29
N LEU A 359 -12.24 -4.93 -7.08
CA LEU A 359 -11.22 -4.15 -7.78
C LEU A 359 -10.27 -5.04 -8.58
N VAL A 360 -9.55 -5.94 -7.93
CA VAL A 360 -8.44 -6.67 -8.57
C VAL A 360 -8.92 -7.68 -9.61
N LYS A 361 -9.97 -8.46 -9.31
CA LYS A 361 -10.55 -9.42 -10.25
C LYS A 361 -11.11 -8.74 -11.51
N PRO A 362 -12.05 -7.77 -11.43
CA PRO A 362 -12.59 -7.13 -12.64
C PRO A 362 -11.51 -6.35 -13.41
N PHE A 363 -10.48 -5.84 -12.73
CA PHE A 363 -9.33 -5.22 -13.37
C PHE A 363 -8.55 -6.23 -14.23
N GLY A 364 -8.30 -7.43 -13.72
CA GLY A 364 -7.68 -8.51 -14.48
C GLY A 364 -8.50 -8.92 -15.71
N GLU A 365 -9.83 -9.04 -15.57
CA GLU A 365 -10.73 -9.33 -16.70
C GLU A 365 -10.66 -8.23 -17.78
N THR A 366 -10.58 -6.96 -17.34
CA THR A 366 -10.45 -5.82 -18.27
C THR A 366 -9.09 -5.82 -18.98
N MET A 367 -8.00 -6.22 -18.31
CA MET A 367 -6.69 -6.39 -18.95
C MET A 367 -6.73 -7.46 -20.05
N VAL A 368 -7.41 -8.58 -19.82
CA VAL A 368 -7.58 -9.64 -20.83
C VAL A 368 -8.34 -9.09 -22.03
N GLU A 369 -9.43 -8.34 -21.80
CA GLU A 369 -10.20 -7.72 -22.89
C GLU A 369 -9.37 -6.72 -23.70
N VAL A 370 -8.55 -5.90 -23.03
CA VAL A 370 -7.63 -4.97 -23.73
C VAL A 370 -6.61 -5.75 -24.57
N LYS A 371 -6.03 -6.85 -24.04
CA LYS A 371 -5.14 -7.72 -24.80
C LYS A 371 -5.86 -8.36 -25.99
N GLU A 372 -7.10 -8.81 -25.83
CA GLU A 372 -7.91 -9.37 -26.90
C GLU A 372 -8.21 -8.32 -27.99
N LEU A 373 -8.49 -7.07 -27.62
CA LEU A 373 -8.67 -5.99 -28.60
C LEU A 373 -7.37 -5.66 -29.36
N LEU A 374 -6.21 -5.75 -28.71
CA LEU A 374 -4.91 -5.48 -29.34
C LEU A 374 -4.42 -6.65 -30.19
N CYS A 375 -4.55 -7.87 -29.69
CA CYS A 375 -3.88 -9.08 -30.18
C CYS A 375 -4.82 -10.21 -30.58
N GLY A 376 -6.12 -10.08 -30.36
CA GLY A 376 -7.10 -11.06 -30.81
C GLY A 376 -7.28 -11.07 -32.34
N GLY A 377 -7.90 -12.14 -32.82
CA GLY A 377 -8.26 -12.32 -34.23
C GLY A 377 -7.07 -12.48 -35.17
N ASN A 378 -7.31 -12.26 -36.46
CA ASN A 378 -6.26 -12.38 -37.47
C ASN A 378 -5.31 -11.18 -37.39
N GLN A 379 -4.03 -11.45 -37.18
CA GLN A 379 -2.98 -10.43 -37.17
C GLN A 379 -2.20 -10.39 -38.49
N THR A 380 -2.37 -11.39 -39.34
CA THR A 380 -1.52 -11.66 -40.51
C THR A 380 -1.98 -10.96 -41.79
N PHE A 381 -2.55 -9.77 -41.67
CA PHE A 381 -2.94 -8.97 -42.82
C PHE A 381 -2.65 -7.48 -42.59
N VAL A 382 -2.57 -6.75 -43.69
CA VAL A 382 -2.47 -5.30 -43.72
C VAL A 382 -3.45 -4.74 -44.74
N VAL A 383 -3.88 -3.51 -44.54
CA VAL A 383 -4.83 -2.79 -45.38
C VAL A 383 -4.12 -1.57 -45.96
N HIS A 384 -4.32 -1.35 -47.25
CA HIS A 384 -3.84 -0.15 -47.93
C HIS A 384 -5.03 0.56 -48.59
N HIS A 385 -5.11 1.87 -48.38
CA HIS A 385 -6.09 2.71 -49.05
C HIS A 385 -5.37 3.55 -50.12
N ASN A 386 -5.74 3.32 -51.38
CA ASN A 386 -5.23 4.11 -52.49
C ASN A 386 -6.10 5.34 -52.69
N SER A 387 -5.54 6.52 -52.42
CA SER A 387 -6.26 7.81 -52.52
C SER A 387 -6.69 8.17 -53.94
N ASP A 388 -5.97 7.69 -54.96
CA ASP A 388 -6.23 8.05 -56.35
C ASP A 388 -7.40 7.25 -56.91
N THR A 389 -7.50 5.97 -56.54
CA THR A 389 -8.58 5.08 -56.98
C THR A 389 -9.75 5.02 -56.01
N GLN A 390 -9.59 5.55 -54.79
CA GLN A 390 -10.54 5.39 -53.68
C GLN A 390 -10.85 3.92 -53.36
N LEU A 391 -9.93 3.02 -53.70
CA LEU A 391 -10.05 1.59 -53.44
C LEU A 391 -9.18 1.19 -52.23
N THR A 392 -9.76 0.34 -51.38
CA THR A 392 -9.07 -0.26 -50.25
C THR A 392 -8.79 -1.72 -50.56
N TYR A 393 -7.53 -2.16 -50.45
CA TYR A 393 -7.13 -3.55 -50.65
C TYR A 393 -6.46 -4.11 -49.40
N GLY A 394 -6.76 -5.37 -49.10
CA GLY A 394 -6.10 -6.15 -48.05
C GLY A 394 -4.99 -7.02 -48.63
N LEU A 395 -3.86 -7.09 -47.94
CA LEU A 395 -2.74 -7.97 -48.27
C LEU A 395 -2.45 -8.91 -47.10
N ILE A 396 -2.27 -10.19 -47.39
CA ILE A 396 -1.86 -11.19 -46.40
C ILE A 396 -0.34 -11.08 -46.22
N THR A 397 0.09 -10.97 -44.96
CA THR A 397 1.49 -10.89 -44.55
C THR A 397 2.18 -12.24 -44.73
N ARG A 398 3.51 -12.26 -44.71
CA ARG A 398 4.29 -13.49 -44.91
C ARG A 398 3.91 -14.61 -43.93
N GLY A 399 3.64 -14.25 -42.67
CA GLY A 399 3.20 -15.21 -41.64
C GLY A 399 1.86 -15.88 -41.96
N GLY A 400 0.94 -15.15 -42.60
CA GLY A 400 -0.36 -15.70 -43.01
C GLY A 400 -0.27 -16.62 -44.23
N ARG A 401 0.65 -16.34 -45.17
CA ARG A 401 0.83 -17.16 -46.39
C ARG A 401 1.24 -18.60 -46.08
N GLY A 402 2.10 -18.80 -45.08
CA GLY A 402 2.58 -20.14 -44.69
C GLY A 402 1.46 -21.08 -44.22
N ASN A 403 0.37 -20.54 -43.68
CA ASN A 403 -0.79 -21.33 -43.25
C ASN A 403 -1.90 -21.39 -44.33
N SER A 404 -1.81 -20.57 -45.38
CA SER A 404 -2.93 -20.31 -46.31
C SER A 404 -2.72 -20.89 -47.71
N GLU A 405 -1.79 -21.82 -47.92
CA GLU A 405 -1.60 -22.47 -49.23
C GLU A 405 -2.89 -23.13 -49.80
N ASN A 406 -3.96 -23.25 -48.99
CA ASN A 406 -5.25 -23.82 -49.38
C ASN A 406 -6.48 -22.88 -49.33
N LEU A 407 -6.37 -21.59 -48.98
CA LEU A 407 -7.55 -20.70 -48.81
C LEU A 407 -7.54 -19.51 -49.78
N SER A 408 -8.72 -19.14 -50.29
CA SER A 408 -8.88 -17.96 -51.14
C SER A 408 -8.85 -16.66 -50.33
N ILE A 409 -8.41 -15.55 -50.94
CA ILE A 409 -8.32 -14.22 -50.30
C ILE A 409 -9.68 -13.78 -49.71
N SER A 410 -10.79 -14.16 -50.36
CA SER A 410 -12.16 -13.87 -49.89
C SER A 410 -12.56 -14.66 -48.62
N GLU A 411 -12.11 -15.91 -48.47
CA GLU A 411 -12.42 -16.73 -47.29
C GLU A 411 -11.68 -16.26 -46.03
N ILE A 412 -10.48 -15.69 -46.21
CA ILE A 412 -9.67 -15.14 -45.11
C ILE A 412 -10.26 -13.82 -44.58
N ALA A 413 -10.83 -13.00 -45.47
CA ALA A 413 -11.51 -11.76 -45.07
C ALA A 413 -12.84 -12.05 -44.34
N ALA A 414 -13.57 -13.09 -44.73
CA ALA A 414 -14.83 -13.47 -44.09
C ALA A 414 -14.64 -14.10 -42.70
N THR A 415 -13.51 -14.78 -42.46
CA THR A 415 -13.20 -15.43 -41.17
C THR A 415 -12.56 -14.50 -40.14
N SER A 416 -12.22 -13.26 -40.50
CA SER A 416 -11.53 -12.29 -39.64
C SER A 416 -12.45 -11.21 -39.06
N LEU A 417 -13.76 -11.26 -39.33
CA LEU A 417 -14.75 -10.43 -38.65
C LEU A 417 -15.19 -11.13 -37.35
N PRO A 418 -15.15 -10.42 -36.20
CA PRO A 418 -15.59 -10.96 -34.91
C PRO A 418 -17.10 -11.24 -34.86
#